data_AF-A0A946XW25-F1
#
_entry.id   AF-A0A946XW25-F1
#
_cell.length_a   1.000
_cell.length_b   1.000
_cell.length_c   1.000
_cell.angle_alpha   90.00
_cell.angle_beta   90.00
_cell.angle_gamma   90.00
#
_symmetry.space_group_name_H-M   'P 1'
#
loop_
_entity.id
_entity.type
_entity.pdbx_description
1 polymer ?
#
loop_
_entity_poly.entity_id
_entity_poly.type
_entity_poly.pdbx_seq_one_letter_code
_entity_poly.pdbx_strand_id
1 'polypeptide(L)'
;MPADIAVEGARPGESLTLIAGGERFAALADDDGKALFVDVTPGKRGSFALTIVDSAGQSQHSEMRVIPGWVTVTPPLLAILIALMLRNVIPALLVGIWLGAAALRSFTPGGFFNGLLDSFQVFVTRALANPDHASIILFSLMIGGMVGIITRNGGMMSIVRMIVSKAKTAIGGQVAVWIMGVMIFFDDYSNTLVVGNTARPMTDQLRISREKLAYIVDSTAAPVACLALITTWIGYEVGLVGEAMSGLSGIDEAPYTVFLKSIPYSFYPIFAVLLVLAVCRSGRDFGPMLKAELRARNGQVVPVTTEELPALQGDDLEPKPDIPMRAINAFLPLLVLIVALIGGLVATGEGDDLRDIIGSADAYKAMMWASFLGAITAAVITVAQKILTAHETVDAWFGGVRAMMFAMIVLVLAWA
;
A
#
# COMPACT_ATOMS: atom_id res chain seq x y z
N MET A 1 20.71 -10.65 18.17
CA MET A 1 20.21 -9.29 18.37
C MET A 1 20.10 -9.09 19.86
N PRO A 2 20.39 -7.88 20.37
CA PRO A 2 19.98 -7.52 21.72
C PRO A 2 18.47 -7.70 21.83
N ALA A 3 18.01 -8.20 22.98
CA ALA A 3 16.59 -8.34 23.27
C ALA A 3 16.29 -7.63 24.59
N ASP A 4 15.18 -6.90 24.60
CA ASP A 4 14.70 -6.28 25.83
C ASP A 4 13.86 -7.30 26.59
N ILE A 5 14.18 -7.51 27.86
CA ILE A 5 13.52 -8.49 28.72
C ILE A 5 12.79 -7.71 29.81
N ALA A 6 11.47 -7.84 29.86
CA ALA A 6 10.66 -7.32 30.95
C ALA A 6 10.38 -8.40 31.99
N VAL A 7 10.58 -8.08 33.26
CA VAL A 7 10.19 -8.90 34.41
C VAL A 7 9.06 -8.18 35.13
N GLU A 8 7.92 -8.83 35.28
CA GLU A 8 6.73 -8.28 35.92
C GLU A 8 6.49 -8.91 37.30
N GLY A 9 5.87 -8.16 38.21
CA GLY A 9 5.52 -8.62 39.56
C GLY A 9 6.57 -8.36 40.64
N ALA A 10 7.55 -7.49 40.37
CA ALA A 10 8.51 -7.01 41.35
C ALA A 10 7.89 -5.91 42.24
N ARG A 11 8.47 -5.63 43.41
CA ARG A 11 8.01 -4.49 44.21
C ARG A 11 8.47 -3.18 43.56
N PRO A 12 7.64 -2.11 43.55
CA PRO A 12 8.06 -0.81 43.05
C PRO A 12 9.39 -0.34 43.67
N GLY A 13 10.33 0.07 42.84
CA GLY A 13 11.68 0.50 43.27
C GLY A 13 12.63 -0.64 43.66
N GLU A 14 12.24 -1.91 43.50
CA GLU A 14 13.11 -3.06 43.73
C GLU A 14 14.18 -3.18 42.64
N SER A 15 15.42 -3.43 43.05
CA SER A 15 16.52 -3.71 42.12
C SER A 15 16.56 -5.20 41.81
N LEU A 16 16.41 -5.53 40.53
CA LEU A 16 16.51 -6.89 40.01
C LEU A 16 17.81 -7.06 39.22
N THR A 17 18.48 -8.20 39.39
CA THR A 17 19.64 -8.57 38.58
C THR A 17 19.28 -9.74 37.67
N LEU A 18 19.38 -9.54 36.36
CA LEU A 18 19.23 -10.59 35.36
C LEU A 18 20.62 -11.13 34.98
N ILE A 19 20.81 -12.44 35.05
CA ILE A 19 22.01 -13.13 34.59
C ILE A 19 21.64 -13.91 33.32
N ALA A 20 22.24 -13.52 32.20
CA ALA A 20 21.99 -14.12 30.89
C ALA A 20 23.32 -14.41 30.19
N GLY A 21 23.59 -15.67 29.82
CA GLY A 21 24.83 -16.02 29.11
C GLY A 21 26.13 -15.78 29.90
N GLY A 22 26.05 -15.56 31.22
CA GLY A 22 27.18 -15.20 32.09
C GLY A 22 27.37 -13.70 32.32
N GLU A 23 26.63 -12.85 31.60
CA GLU A 23 26.59 -11.40 31.81
C GLU A 23 25.50 -11.02 32.81
N ARG A 24 25.72 -9.93 33.56
CA ARG A 24 24.80 -9.40 34.57
C ARG A 24 24.22 -8.07 34.11
N PHE A 25 22.90 -7.98 34.09
CA PHE A 25 22.13 -6.80 33.79
C PHE A 25 21.36 -6.40 35.05
N ALA A 26 21.28 -5.11 35.35
CA ALA A 26 20.53 -4.61 36.51
C ALA A 26 19.46 -3.64 36.04
N ALA A 27 18.24 -3.79 36.56
CA ALA A 27 17.12 -2.91 36.28
C ALA A 27 16.34 -2.63 37.58
N LEU A 28 15.75 -1.44 37.65
CA LEU A 28 14.83 -1.07 38.73
C LEU A 28 13.39 -1.32 38.24
N ALA A 29 12.56 -1.87 39.12
CA ALA A 29 11.14 -2.00 38.86
C ALA A 29 10.46 -0.62 38.91
N ASP A 30 9.63 -0.32 37.90
CA ASP A 30 8.77 0.85 37.86
C ASP A 30 7.63 0.78 38.90
N ASP A 31 6.79 1.82 38.94
CA ASP A 31 5.67 1.92 39.87
C ASP A 31 4.60 0.83 39.65
N ASP A 32 4.59 0.20 38.47
CA ASP A 32 3.73 -0.94 38.11
C ASP A 32 4.39 -2.30 38.42
N GLY A 33 5.59 -2.30 39.00
CA GLY A 33 6.33 -3.52 39.37
C GLY A 33 7.00 -4.22 38.19
N LYS A 34 7.28 -3.49 37.11
CA LYS A 34 7.93 -3.99 35.89
C LYS A 34 9.37 -3.48 35.81
N ALA A 35 10.32 -4.40 35.70
CA ALA A 35 11.73 -4.10 35.47
C ALA A 35 12.11 -4.43 34.03
N LEU A 36 12.61 -3.45 33.28
CA LEU A 36 13.04 -3.60 31.89
C LEU A 36 14.56 -3.70 31.79
N PHE A 37 15.05 -4.83 31.28
CA PHE A 37 16.45 -5.03 30.95
C PHE A 37 16.64 -4.80 29.46
N VAL A 38 17.37 -3.74 29.10
CA VAL A 38 17.60 -3.34 27.71
C VAL A 38 18.88 -4.01 27.18
N ASP A 39 18.89 -4.34 25.89
CA ASP A 39 20.07 -4.86 25.17
C ASP A 39 20.67 -6.17 25.71
N VAL A 40 19.82 -7.10 26.19
CA VAL A 40 20.31 -8.39 26.70
C VAL A 40 20.72 -9.31 25.54
N THR A 41 21.97 -9.77 25.53
CA THR A 41 22.50 -10.74 24.55
C THR A 41 22.96 -12.05 25.19
N PRO A 42 22.06 -13.04 25.41
CA PRO A 42 22.43 -14.31 26.04
C PRO A 42 23.39 -15.16 25.18
N GLY A 43 23.35 -14.99 23.85
CA GLY A 43 24.20 -15.69 22.89
C GLY A 43 23.61 -15.68 21.46
N LYS A 44 24.29 -16.33 20.50
CA LYS A 44 23.91 -16.27 19.06
C LYS A 44 22.88 -17.32 18.62
N ARG A 45 22.86 -18.51 19.23
CA ARG A 45 21.94 -19.65 18.95
C ARG A 45 21.89 -20.58 20.16
N GLY A 46 20.75 -21.22 20.44
CA GLY A 46 20.61 -22.26 21.48
C GLY A 46 19.71 -21.84 22.64
N SER A 47 19.58 -22.71 23.65
CA SER A 47 18.83 -22.42 24.87
C SER A 47 19.78 -21.86 25.94
N PHE A 48 19.39 -20.74 26.56
CA PHE A 48 20.13 -20.07 27.60
C PHE A 48 19.27 -19.98 28.85
N ALA A 49 19.84 -20.31 30.01
CA ALA A 49 19.18 -20.07 31.28
C ALA A 49 19.30 -18.58 31.63
N LEU A 50 18.15 -17.94 31.83
CA LEU A 50 18.00 -16.63 32.43
C LEU A 50 17.80 -16.85 33.93
N THR A 51 18.66 -16.24 34.74
CA THR A 51 18.51 -16.26 36.21
C THR A 51 18.21 -14.86 36.68
N ILE A 52 17.03 -14.66 37.26
CA ILE A 52 16.63 -13.39 37.87
C ILE A 52 16.91 -13.51 39.35
N VAL A 53 17.68 -12.59 39.91
CA VAL A 53 17.98 -12.52 41.33
C VAL A 53 17.33 -11.27 41.90
N ASP A 54 16.48 -11.46 42.91
CA ASP A 54 15.81 -10.36 43.62
C ASP A 54 16.72 -9.71 44.68
N SER A 55 16.23 -8.64 45.31
CA SER A 55 16.96 -7.92 46.36
C SER A 55 17.19 -8.76 47.64
N ALA A 56 16.41 -9.83 47.83
CA ALA A 56 16.51 -10.78 48.93
C ALA A 56 17.42 -11.99 48.61
N GLY A 57 18.00 -12.06 47.41
CA GLY A 57 18.86 -13.14 46.95
C GLY A 57 18.11 -14.39 46.47
N GLN A 58 16.78 -14.34 46.28
CA GLN A 58 16.04 -15.43 45.65
C GLN A 58 16.25 -15.42 44.15
N SER A 59 16.55 -16.60 43.60
CA SER A 59 16.77 -16.79 42.17
C SER A 59 15.60 -17.49 41.51
N GLN A 60 15.04 -16.89 40.46
CA GLN A 60 14.14 -17.56 39.53
C GLN A 60 14.89 -17.92 38.25
N HIS A 61 14.62 -19.12 37.72
CA HIS A 61 15.22 -19.60 36.48
C HIS A 61 14.17 -19.68 35.38
N SER A 62 14.50 -19.15 34.22
CA SER A 62 13.72 -19.28 32.99
C SER A 62 14.63 -19.69 31.85
N GLU A 63 14.14 -20.45 30.88
CA GLU A 63 14.91 -20.78 29.67
C GLU A 63 14.47 -19.90 28.51
N MET A 64 15.45 -19.28 27.85
CA MET A 64 15.25 -18.53 26.62
C MET A 64 15.91 -19.25 25.46
N ARG A 65 15.14 -19.59 24.43
CA ARG A 65 15.67 -20.16 23.20
C ARG A 65 15.93 -19.08 22.17
N VAL A 66 17.20 -18.91 21.81
CA VAL A 66 17.65 -17.98 20.77
C VAL A 66 17.67 -18.68 19.42
N ILE A 67 16.85 -18.17 18.51
CA ILE A 67 16.72 -18.64 17.13
C ILE A 67 17.76 -17.93 16.25
N PRO A 68 18.35 -18.61 15.25
CA PRO A 68 19.24 -17.97 14.30
C PRO A 68 18.59 -16.78 13.58
N GLY A 69 19.31 -15.66 13.46
CA GLY A 69 18.77 -14.45 12.81
C GLY A 69 18.31 -14.62 11.36
N TRP A 70 18.89 -15.54 10.57
CA TRP A 70 18.42 -15.79 9.19
C TRP A 70 16.98 -16.31 9.12
N VAL A 71 16.47 -16.86 10.22
CA VAL A 71 15.09 -17.36 10.30
C VAL A 71 14.08 -16.22 10.16
N THR A 72 14.42 -14.98 10.50
CA THR A 72 13.50 -13.83 10.33
C THR A 72 13.20 -13.54 8.85
N VAL A 73 14.05 -13.99 7.94
CA VAL A 73 13.86 -13.85 6.50
C VAL A 73 12.99 -14.99 5.94
N THR A 74 12.77 -16.06 6.71
CA THR A 74 12.03 -17.23 6.22
C THR A 74 10.54 -16.99 6.01
N PRO A 75 9.80 -16.28 6.90
CA PRO A 75 8.39 -15.98 6.66
C PRO A 75 8.13 -15.20 5.35
N PRO A 76 8.79 -14.06 5.07
CA PRO A 76 8.52 -13.31 3.84
C PRO A 76 8.97 -14.08 2.58
N LEU A 77 10.09 -14.81 2.62
CA LEU A 77 10.52 -15.62 1.48
C LEU A 77 9.52 -16.74 1.15
N LEU A 78 9.01 -17.43 2.18
CA LEU A 78 8.03 -18.49 1.94
C LEU A 78 6.68 -17.93 1.50
N ALA A 79 6.26 -16.78 2.04
CA ALA A 79 5.08 -16.08 1.56
C ALA A 79 5.20 -15.76 0.06
N ILE A 80 6.34 -15.22 -0.39
CA ILE A 80 6.59 -14.97 -1.82
C ILE A 80 6.54 -16.27 -2.63
N LEU A 81 7.22 -17.32 -2.19
CA LEU A 81 7.24 -18.61 -2.88
C LEU A 81 5.84 -19.21 -3.02
N ILE A 82 5.05 -19.19 -1.94
CA ILE A 82 3.68 -19.68 -1.91
C ILE A 82 2.78 -18.81 -2.79
N ALA A 83 2.94 -17.49 -2.78
CA ALA A 83 2.18 -16.59 -3.64
C ALA A 83 2.41 -16.92 -5.12
N LEU A 84 3.65 -17.20 -5.51
CA LEU A 84 4.00 -17.60 -6.87
C LEU A 84 3.46 -19.00 -7.23
N MET A 85 3.47 -19.94 -6.28
CA MET A 85 2.99 -21.31 -6.49
C MET A 85 1.46 -21.39 -6.56
N LEU A 86 0.77 -20.75 -5.62
CA LEU A 86 -0.70 -20.74 -5.54
C LEU A 86 -1.35 -19.72 -6.47
N ARG A 87 -0.57 -18.77 -7.01
CA ARG A 87 -1.06 -17.60 -7.75
C ARG A 87 -2.13 -16.81 -6.97
N ASN A 88 -2.01 -16.81 -5.65
CA ASN A 88 -2.94 -16.12 -4.75
C ASN A 88 -2.19 -15.54 -3.55
N VAL A 89 -2.35 -14.24 -3.35
CA VAL A 89 -1.59 -13.46 -2.36
C VAL A 89 -2.11 -13.67 -0.94
N ILE A 90 -3.43 -13.76 -0.74
CA ILE A 90 -4.04 -13.80 0.60
C ILE A 90 -3.62 -15.07 1.37
N PRO A 91 -3.76 -16.29 0.83
CA PRO A 91 -3.32 -17.50 1.54
C PRO A 91 -1.81 -17.50 1.81
N ALA A 92 -1.03 -16.91 0.90
CA ALA A 92 0.41 -16.84 1.03
C ALA A 92 0.85 -15.93 2.18
N LEU A 93 0.20 -14.77 2.34
CA LEU A 93 0.44 -13.87 3.47
C LEU A 93 0.04 -14.53 4.80
N LEU A 94 -1.12 -15.21 4.86
CA LEU A 94 -1.53 -15.93 6.08
C LEU A 94 -0.51 -17.01 6.50
N VAL A 95 0.05 -17.76 5.55
CA VAL A 95 1.11 -18.71 5.84
C VAL A 95 2.40 -18.01 6.27
N GLY A 96 2.73 -16.86 5.68
CA GLY A 96 3.82 -16.00 6.12
C GLY A 96 3.68 -15.60 7.58
N ILE A 97 2.56 -14.97 7.95
CA ILE A 97 2.25 -14.56 9.33
C ILE A 97 2.32 -15.76 10.27
N TRP A 98 1.74 -16.90 9.88
CA TRP A 98 1.78 -18.12 10.67
C TRP A 98 3.20 -18.60 10.96
N LEU A 99 4.07 -18.59 9.97
CA LEU A 99 5.46 -18.98 10.16
C LEU A 99 6.24 -17.97 10.99
N GLY A 100 5.94 -16.68 10.85
CA GLY A 100 6.47 -15.64 11.73
C GLY A 100 6.07 -15.85 13.19
N ALA A 101 4.77 -16.07 13.44
CA ALA A 101 4.22 -16.37 14.75
C ALA A 101 4.79 -17.66 15.36
N ALA A 102 4.93 -18.71 14.53
CA ALA A 102 5.55 -19.97 14.94
C ALA A 102 7.05 -19.79 15.26
N ALA A 103 7.75 -18.92 14.52
CA ALA A 103 9.13 -18.56 14.82
C ALA A 103 9.24 -17.87 16.18
N LEU A 104 8.36 -16.91 16.49
CA LEU A 104 8.33 -16.24 17.79
C LEU A 104 8.07 -17.24 18.94
N ARG A 105 7.37 -18.35 18.69
CA ARG A 105 7.16 -19.45 19.63
C ARG A 105 8.17 -20.59 19.52
N SER A 106 9.35 -20.31 18.95
CA SER A 106 10.47 -21.25 18.88
C SER A 106 10.20 -22.56 18.11
N PHE A 107 9.23 -22.57 17.19
CA PHE A 107 8.82 -23.75 16.42
C PHE A 107 8.55 -24.99 17.28
N THR A 108 8.05 -24.80 18.50
CA THR A 108 7.56 -25.93 19.30
C THR A 108 6.27 -26.49 18.69
N PRO A 109 5.92 -27.78 18.84
CA PRO A 109 4.66 -28.32 18.30
C PRO A 109 3.42 -27.55 18.79
N GLY A 110 3.39 -27.19 20.08
CA GLY A 110 2.35 -26.32 20.64
C GLY A 110 2.46 -24.87 20.13
N GLY A 111 3.68 -24.37 19.90
CA GLY A 111 3.94 -23.06 19.32
C GLY A 111 3.48 -22.93 17.87
N PHE A 112 3.47 -24.01 17.10
CA PHE A 112 2.96 -24.01 15.73
C PHE A 112 1.44 -23.87 15.69
N PHE A 113 0.71 -24.59 16.56
CA PHE A 113 -0.74 -24.45 16.68
C PHE A 113 -1.14 -23.11 17.28
N ASN A 114 -0.53 -22.71 18.40
CA ASN A 114 -0.81 -21.40 19.01
C ASN A 114 -0.39 -20.25 18.09
N GLY A 115 0.71 -20.41 17.33
CA GLY A 115 1.13 -19.43 16.32
C GLY A 115 0.09 -19.23 15.22
N LEU A 116 -0.64 -20.29 14.81
CA LEU A 116 -1.74 -20.15 13.85
C LEU A 116 -2.87 -19.29 14.42
N LEU A 117 -3.26 -19.54 15.67
CA LEU A 117 -4.31 -18.76 16.33
C LEU A 117 -3.87 -17.32 16.58
N ASP A 118 -2.63 -17.12 17.04
CA ASP A 118 -2.03 -15.81 17.25
C ASP A 118 -1.93 -15.00 15.97
N SER A 119 -1.71 -15.66 14.82
CA SER A 119 -1.64 -14.99 13.51
C SER A 119 -2.85 -14.09 13.30
N PHE A 120 -4.04 -14.61 13.59
CA PHE A 120 -5.26 -13.85 13.46
C PHE A 120 -5.58 -13.03 14.71
N GLN A 121 -5.51 -13.65 15.90
CA GLN A 121 -5.93 -13.01 17.15
C GLN A 121 -5.00 -11.86 17.58
N VAL A 122 -3.69 -12.02 17.41
CA VAL A 122 -2.69 -11.08 17.90
C VAL A 122 -2.19 -10.19 16.76
N PHE A 123 -1.59 -10.79 15.72
CA PHE A 123 -0.90 -10.02 14.68
C PHE A 123 -1.86 -9.24 13.80
N VAL A 124 -2.84 -9.92 13.19
CA VAL A 124 -3.86 -9.26 12.35
C VAL A 124 -4.70 -8.26 13.15
N THR A 125 -5.11 -8.60 14.38
CA THR A 125 -5.84 -7.64 15.23
C THR A 125 -5.02 -6.41 15.56
N ARG A 126 -3.73 -6.55 15.92
CA ARG A 126 -2.84 -5.41 16.21
C ARG A 126 -2.60 -4.56 14.96
N ALA A 127 -2.40 -5.20 13.81
CA ALA A 127 -2.26 -4.50 12.54
C ALA A 127 -3.50 -3.66 12.22
N LEU A 128 -4.71 -4.22 12.41
CA LEU A 128 -5.96 -3.52 12.16
C LEU A 128 -6.29 -2.44 13.20
N ALA A 129 -5.92 -2.67 14.48
CA ALA A 129 -6.20 -1.75 15.59
C ALA A 129 -5.19 -0.60 15.70
N ASN A 130 -4.09 -0.63 14.93
CA ASN A 130 -3.14 0.47 14.87
C ASN A 130 -3.84 1.73 14.29
N PRO A 131 -3.84 2.87 14.99
CA PRO A 131 -4.50 4.09 14.54
C PRO A 131 -4.02 4.59 13.17
N ASP A 132 -2.71 4.51 12.89
CA ASP A 132 -2.13 4.96 11.63
C ASP A 132 -2.60 4.06 10.48
N HIS A 133 -2.60 2.73 10.69
CA HIS A 133 -3.13 1.78 9.72
C HIS A 133 -4.63 1.97 9.48
N ALA A 134 -5.41 2.22 10.54
CA ALA A 134 -6.83 2.51 10.43
C ALA A 134 -7.09 3.80 9.64
N SER A 135 -6.28 4.84 9.85
CA SER A 135 -6.31 6.06 9.05
C SER A 135 -6.01 5.79 7.58
N ILE A 136 -5.02 4.94 7.28
CA ILE A 136 -4.67 4.53 5.91
C ILE A 136 -5.85 3.84 5.22
N ILE A 137 -6.47 2.88 5.90
CA ILE A 137 -7.64 2.17 5.39
C ILE A 137 -8.77 3.18 5.11
N LEU A 138 -9.06 4.06 6.06
CA LEU A 138 -10.20 4.96 5.95
C LEU A 138 -10.06 5.94 4.77
N PHE A 139 -8.91 6.62 4.64
CA PHE A 139 -8.74 7.56 3.52
C PHE A 139 -8.67 6.82 2.17
N SER A 140 -8.08 5.62 2.12
CA SER A 140 -8.00 4.81 0.89
C SER A 140 -9.38 4.37 0.41
N LEU A 141 -10.25 3.95 1.34
CA LEU A 141 -11.64 3.65 1.05
C LEU A 141 -12.42 4.89 0.59
N MET A 142 -12.16 6.07 1.17
CA MET A 142 -12.78 7.32 0.72
C MET A 142 -12.33 7.70 -0.70
N ILE A 143 -11.04 7.54 -1.02
CA ILE A 143 -10.52 7.74 -2.38
C ILE A 143 -11.17 6.74 -3.33
N GLY A 144 -11.18 5.44 -3.01
CA GLY A 144 -11.83 4.42 -3.83
C GLY A 144 -13.31 4.74 -4.10
N GLY A 145 -14.06 5.14 -3.07
CA GLY A 145 -15.46 5.53 -3.21
C GLY A 145 -15.66 6.82 -4.03
N MET A 146 -14.81 7.84 -3.84
CA MET A 146 -14.79 9.03 -4.69
C MET A 146 -14.57 8.63 -6.16
N VAL A 147 -13.62 7.72 -6.42
CA VAL A 147 -13.33 7.22 -7.76
C VAL A 147 -14.52 6.47 -8.35
N GLY A 148 -15.22 5.68 -7.54
CA GLY A 148 -16.47 5.04 -7.92
C GLY A 148 -17.51 6.04 -8.41
N ILE A 149 -17.72 7.14 -7.68
CA ILE A 149 -18.65 8.22 -8.06
C ILE A 149 -18.23 8.87 -9.38
N ILE A 150 -16.97 9.31 -9.52
CA ILE A 150 -16.50 10.03 -10.73
C ILE A 150 -16.40 9.13 -11.97
N THR A 151 -16.33 7.81 -11.77
CA THR A 151 -16.40 6.84 -12.86
C THR A 151 -17.85 6.66 -13.29
N ARG A 152 -18.77 6.40 -12.35
CA ARG A 152 -20.20 6.20 -12.62
C ARG A 152 -20.89 7.44 -13.18
N ASN A 153 -20.46 8.65 -12.78
CA ASN A 153 -20.97 9.92 -13.29
C ASN A 153 -20.39 10.35 -14.65
N GLY A 154 -19.51 9.53 -15.25
CA GLY A 154 -18.95 9.76 -16.59
C GLY A 154 -17.82 10.79 -16.66
N GLY A 155 -17.33 11.29 -15.51
CA GLY A 155 -16.21 12.23 -15.44
C GLY A 155 -14.92 11.63 -16.01
N MET A 156 -14.57 10.41 -15.56
CA MET A 156 -13.37 9.69 -16.02
C MET A 156 -13.42 9.41 -17.53
N MET A 157 -14.56 8.95 -18.02
CA MET A 157 -14.75 8.68 -19.45
C MET A 157 -14.63 9.92 -20.33
N SER A 158 -15.03 11.09 -19.82
CA SER A 158 -14.88 12.35 -20.55
C SER A 158 -13.40 12.71 -20.74
N ILE A 159 -12.58 12.55 -19.68
CA ILE A 159 -11.13 12.74 -19.74
C ILE A 159 -10.53 11.81 -20.80
N VAL A 160 -10.88 10.52 -20.75
CA VAL A 160 -10.39 9.54 -21.71
C VAL A 160 -10.78 9.90 -23.15
N ARG A 161 -12.07 10.19 -23.42
CA ARG A 161 -12.53 10.57 -24.77
C ARG A 161 -11.79 11.78 -25.32
N MET A 162 -11.49 12.77 -24.48
CA MET A 162 -10.74 13.96 -24.87
C MET A 162 -9.33 13.61 -25.37
N ILE A 163 -8.67 12.65 -24.72
CA ILE A 163 -7.30 12.23 -25.05
C ILE A 163 -7.31 11.31 -26.27
N VAL A 164 -8.20 10.33 -26.28
CA VAL A 164 -8.40 9.36 -27.38
C VAL A 164 -8.74 10.07 -28.69
N SER A 165 -9.57 11.13 -28.66
CA SER A 165 -9.92 11.89 -29.87
C SER A 165 -8.73 12.51 -30.62
N LYS A 166 -7.59 12.68 -29.94
CA LYS A 166 -6.35 13.22 -30.51
C LYS A 166 -5.42 12.13 -31.06
N ALA A 167 -5.66 10.87 -30.74
CA ALA A 167 -4.84 9.74 -31.14
C ALA A 167 -5.26 9.19 -32.52
N LYS A 168 -4.54 9.58 -33.58
CA LYS A 168 -4.83 9.15 -34.96
C LYS A 168 -3.88 8.10 -35.52
N THR A 169 -2.77 7.82 -34.83
CA THR A 169 -1.71 6.90 -35.27
C THR A 169 -1.40 5.89 -34.17
N ALA A 170 -0.80 4.74 -34.51
CA ALA A 170 -0.42 3.75 -33.49
C ALA A 170 0.49 4.33 -32.39
N ILE A 171 1.48 5.15 -32.77
CA ILE A 171 2.33 5.87 -31.79
C ILE A 171 1.50 6.85 -30.97
N GLY A 172 0.63 7.64 -31.62
CA GLY A 172 -0.25 8.58 -30.92
C GLY A 172 -1.21 7.89 -29.94
N GLY A 173 -1.72 6.71 -30.30
CA GLY A 173 -2.54 5.86 -29.43
C GLY A 173 -1.78 5.37 -28.21
N GLN A 174 -0.57 4.85 -28.40
CA GLN A 174 0.28 4.38 -27.30
C GLN A 174 0.67 5.52 -26.34
N VAL A 175 1.04 6.69 -26.88
CA VAL A 175 1.34 7.88 -26.07
C VAL A 175 0.09 8.39 -25.36
N ALA A 176 -1.09 8.34 -26.01
CA ALA A 176 -2.36 8.69 -25.38
C ALA A 176 -2.67 7.78 -24.19
N VAL A 177 -2.49 6.47 -24.32
CA VAL A 177 -2.63 5.52 -23.20
C VAL A 177 -1.65 5.83 -22.07
N TRP A 178 -0.38 6.10 -22.41
CA TRP A 178 0.61 6.47 -21.42
C TRP A 178 0.23 7.78 -20.69
N ILE A 179 -0.23 8.81 -21.40
CA ILE A 179 -0.69 10.07 -20.79
C ILE A 179 -1.88 9.81 -19.85
N MET A 180 -2.83 8.96 -20.27
CA MET A 180 -3.96 8.58 -19.42
C MET A 180 -3.50 7.91 -18.13
N GLY A 181 -2.56 6.97 -18.22
CA GLY A 181 -1.99 6.32 -17.05
C GLY A 181 -1.30 7.29 -16.11
N VAL A 182 -0.51 8.22 -16.63
CA VAL A 182 0.16 9.24 -15.79
C VAL A 182 -0.85 10.21 -15.15
N MET A 183 -1.96 10.53 -15.81
CA MET A 183 -2.97 11.45 -15.25
C MET A 183 -3.88 10.79 -14.20
N ILE A 184 -4.11 9.49 -14.29
CA ILE A 184 -4.91 8.72 -13.33
C ILE A 184 -3.97 8.15 -12.26
N PHE A 185 -3.23 9.04 -11.60
CA PHE A 185 -2.16 8.67 -10.66
C PHE A 185 -2.64 8.28 -9.27
N PHE A 186 -3.87 8.65 -8.91
CA PHE A 186 -4.36 8.57 -7.54
C PHE A 186 -4.66 7.15 -7.07
N ASP A 187 -4.85 6.20 -7.98
CA ASP A 187 -5.12 4.79 -7.67
C ASP A 187 -4.77 3.88 -8.86
N ASP A 188 -4.01 2.83 -8.61
CA ASP A 188 -3.49 1.89 -9.62
C ASP A 188 -4.56 0.93 -10.16
N TYR A 189 -5.53 0.52 -9.33
CA TYR A 189 -6.69 -0.27 -9.77
C TYR A 189 -7.56 0.51 -10.74
N SER A 190 -7.92 1.74 -10.36
CA SER A 190 -8.74 2.65 -11.17
C SER A 190 -8.02 3.03 -12.45
N ASN A 191 -6.71 3.26 -12.39
CA ASN A 191 -5.87 3.43 -13.57
C ASN A 191 -5.99 2.23 -14.51
N THR A 192 -5.75 1.03 -14.00
CA THR A 192 -5.76 -0.19 -14.81
C THR A 192 -7.13 -0.49 -15.42
N LEU A 193 -8.19 -0.35 -14.63
CA LEU A 193 -9.56 -0.63 -15.04
C LEU A 193 -10.09 0.41 -16.02
N VAL A 194 -9.95 1.70 -15.70
CA VAL A 194 -10.47 2.79 -16.54
C VAL A 194 -9.66 2.92 -17.82
N VAL A 195 -8.32 3.00 -17.73
CA VAL A 195 -7.46 3.16 -18.90
C VAL A 195 -7.51 1.90 -19.77
N GLY A 196 -7.38 0.72 -19.16
CA GLY A 196 -7.35 -0.55 -19.88
C GLY A 196 -8.64 -0.83 -20.64
N ASN A 197 -9.82 -0.69 -20.01
CA ASN A 197 -11.09 -0.95 -20.69
C ASN A 197 -11.43 0.12 -21.73
N THR A 198 -11.13 1.39 -21.44
CA THR A 198 -11.54 2.50 -22.31
C THR A 198 -10.59 2.69 -23.50
N ALA A 199 -9.30 2.43 -23.33
CA ALA A 199 -8.34 2.50 -24.42
C ALA A 199 -8.44 1.29 -25.38
N ARG A 200 -9.02 0.18 -24.94
CA ARG A 200 -9.09 -1.07 -25.73
C ARG A 200 -9.72 -0.88 -27.11
N PRO A 201 -10.90 -0.25 -27.28
CA PRO A 201 -11.48 -0.04 -28.61
C PRO A 201 -10.60 0.82 -29.53
N MET A 202 -9.98 1.87 -29.00
CA MET A 202 -9.07 2.74 -29.76
C MET A 202 -7.81 1.98 -30.19
N THR A 203 -7.20 1.24 -29.26
CA THR A 203 -5.95 0.51 -29.52
C THR A 203 -6.17 -0.65 -30.49
N ASP A 204 -7.30 -1.35 -30.38
CA ASP A 204 -7.72 -2.37 -31.34
C ASP A 204 -7.87 -1.76 -32.76
N GLN A 205 -8.50 -0.58 -32.90
CA GLN A 205 -8.62 0.13 -34.19
C GLN A 205 -7.27 0.58 -34.77
N LEU A 206 -6.36 1.03 -33.90
CA LEU A 206 -5.00 1.46 -34.27
C LEU A 206 -4.01 0.29 -34.43
N ARG A 207 -4.50 -0.97 -34.37
CA ARG A 207 -3.71 -2.20 -34.51
C ARG A 207 -2.55 -2.30 -33.51
N ILE A 208 -2.79 -1.88 -32.28
CA ILE A 208 -1.88 -2.07 -31.15
C ILE A 208 -2.27 -3.38 -30.47
N SER A 209 -1.30 -4.23 -30.14
CA SER A 209 -1.53 -5.51 -29.47
C SER A 209 -2.08 -5.31 -28.05
N ARG A 210 -2.93 -6.22 -27.59
CA ARG A 210 -3.48 -6.18 -26.22
C ARG A 210 -2.39 -6.37 -25.17
N GLU A 211 -1.34 -7.12 -25.49
CA GLU A 211 -0.16 -7.28 -24.64
C GLU A 211 0.58 -5.96 -24.44
N LYS A 212 0.72 -5.16 -25.50
CA LYS A 212 1.35 -3.84 -25.38
C LYS A 212 0.46 -2.85 -24.65
N LEU A 213 -0.86 -2.88 -24.87
CA LEU A 213 -1.80 -2.11 -24.05
C LEU A 213 -1.64 -2.47 -22.57
N ALA A 214 -1.64 -3.76 -22.22
CA ALA A 214 -1.45 -4.22 -20.85
C ALA A 214 -0.11 -3.74 -20.27
N TYR A 215 0.98 -3.85 -21.03
CA TYR A 215 2.30 -3.35 -20.62
C TYR A 215 2.29 -1.85 -20.30
N ILE A 216 1.70 -1.01 -21.17
CA ILE A 216 1.64 0.44 -20.95
C ILE A 216 0.81 0.74 -19.70
N VAL A 217 -0.37 0.15 -19.59
CA VAL A 217 -1.30 0.39 -18.46
C VAL A 217 -0.66 0.00 -17.14
N ASP A 218 -0.14 -1.22 -17.03
CA ASP A 218 0.51 -1.76 -15.83
C ASP A 218 1.72 -0.91 -15.40
N SER A 219 2.59 -0.58 -16.37
CA SER A 219 3.79 0.22 -16.12
C SER A 219 3.52 1.70 -15.81
N THR A 220 2.28 2.16 -15.99
CA THR A 220 1.83 3.51 -15.59
C THR A 220 0.92 3.50 -14.37
N ALA A 221 0.48 2.34 -13.89
CA ALA A 221 -0.38 2.22 -12.72
C ALA A 221 0.48 2.27 -11.44
N ALA A 222 1.14 1.17 -11.09
CA ALA A 222 1.92 1.08 -9.85
C ALA A 222 3.12 2.06 -9.80
N PRO A 223 3.94 2.23 -10.86
CA PRO A 223 5.05 3.19 -10.83
C PRO A 223 4.63 4.64 -10.57
N VAL A 224 3.54 5.09 -11.19
CA VAL A 224 3.05 6.46 -10.98
C VAL A 224 2.46 6.60 -9.57
N ALA A 225 1.82 5.54 -9.05
CA ALA A 225 1.29 5.53 -7.70
C ALA A 225 2.38 5.70 -6.60
N CYS A 226 3.60 5.24 -6.85
CA CYS A 226 4.76 5.43 -5.98
C CYS A 226 5.46 6.80 -6.13
N LEU A 227 5.14 7.57 -7.18
CA LEU A 227 5.78 8.87 -7.45
C LEU A 227 4.87 10.05 -7.13
N ALA A 228 3.55 9.85 -7.21
CA ALA A 228 2.60 10.91 -6.98
C ALA A 228 2.46 11.22 -5.48
N LEU A 229 2.25 12.51 -5.19
CA LEU A 229 2.17 13.01 -3.82
C LEU A 229 0.92 12.54 -3.07
N ILE A 230 -0.10 12.12 -3.82
CA ILE A 230 -1.39 11.69 -3.28
C ILE A 230 -1.91 10.50 -4.06
N THR A 231 -1.91 9.35 -3.41
CA THR A 231 -2.34 8.08 -3.98
C THR A 231 -2.99 7.21 -2.91
N THR A 232 -3.50 6.05 -3.28
CA THR A 232 -3.95 5.03 -2.32
C THR A 232 -2.78 4.33 -1.60
N TRP A 233 -1.54 4.51 -2.07
CA TRP A 233 -0.33 3.87 -1.50
C TRP A 233 0.49 4.76 -0.59
N ILE A 234 0.34 6.08 -0.69
CA ILE A 234 1.16 7.06 0.06
C ILE A 234 1.14 6.81 1.57
N GLY A 235 -0.01 6.46 2.15
CA GLY A 235 -0.10 6.20 3.58
C GLY A 235 0.70 4.98 4.01
N TYR A 236 0.72 3.93 3.17
CA TYR A 236 1.54 2.74 3.41
C TYR A 236 3.04 3.07 3.33
N GLU A 237 3.46 3.79 2.29
CA GLU A 237 4.86 4.20 2.12
C GLU A 237 5.33 5.09 3.28
N VAL A 238 4.52 6.07 3.69
CA VAL A 238 4.80 6.94 4.84
C VAL A 238 4.83 6.15 6.14
N GLY A 239 3.93 5.17 6.31
CA GLY A 239 3.91 4.27 7.47
C GLY A 239 5.18 3.44 7.57
N LEU A 240 5.62 2.82 6.47
CA LEU A 240 6.87 2.07 6.42
C LEU A 240 8.09 2.95 6.69
N VAL A 241 8.11 4.16 6.15
CA VAL A 241 9.17 5.14 6.43
C VAL A 241 9.18 5.48 7.93
N GLY A 242 8.02 5.73 8.52
CA GLY A 242 7.91 6.01 9.96
C GLY A 242 8.38 4.85 10.84
N GLU A 243 7.99 3.62 10.50
CA GLU A 243 8.45 2.42 11.20
C GLU A 243 9.97 2.25 11.08
N ALA A 244 10.53 2.39 9.88
CA ALA A 244 11.98 2.32 9.67
C ALA A 244 12.75 3.42 10.42
N MET A 245 12.17 4.62 10.52
CA MET A 245 12.76 5.74 11.25
C MET A 245 12.76 5.55 12.77
N SER A 246 11.75 4.87 13.34
CA SER A 246 11.66 4.63 14.78
C SER A 246 12.87 3.85 15.35
N GLY A 247 13.54 3.06 14.50
CA GLY A 247 14.75 2.30 14.84
C GLY A 247 16.07 3.04 14.59
N LEU A 248 16.05 4.27 14.07
CA LEU A 248 17.24 5.04 13.68
C LEU A 248 17.39 6.29 14.55
N SER A 249 18.54 6.43 15.21
CA SER A 249 18.87 7.67 15.94
C SER A 249 19.40 8.75 14.99
N GLY A 250 18.93 9.99 15.17
CA GLY A 250 19.42 11.16 14.43
C GLY A 250 18.61 11.58 13.19
N ILE A 251 17.39 11.04 13.01
CA ILE A 251 16.45 11.51 11.99
C ILE A 251 15.24 12.15 12.68
N ASP A 252 15.28 13.48 12.86
CA ASP A 252 14.23 14.25 13.54
C ASP A 252 13.19 14.84 12.58
N GLU A 253 13.02 14.26 11.39
CA GLU A 253 12.06 14.73 10.37
C GLU A 253 10.76 13.92 10.42
N ALA A 254 9.62 14.50 10.01
CA ALA A 254 8.41 13.67 9.84
C ALA A 254 8.59 12.65 8.70
N PRO A 255 7.98 11.45 8.83
CA PRO A 255 8.03 10.41 7.80
C PRO A 255 7.61 10.88 6.40
N TYR A 256 6.64 11.78 6.31
CA TYR A 256 6.19 12.36 5.04
C TYR A 256 7.29 13.19 4.34
N THR A 257 8.12 13.90 5.10
CA THR A 257 9.22 14.70 4.53
C THR A 257 10.35 13.81 4.02
N VAL A 258 10.66 12.75 4.75
CA VAL A 258 11.60 11.74 4.30
C VAL A 258 11.09 11.06 3.01
N PHE A 259 9.79 10.79 2.93
CA PHE A 259 9.15 10.33 1.69
C PHE A 259 9.33 11.34 0.54
N LEU A 260 9.02 12.62 0.73
CA LEU A 260 9.20 13.63 -0.34
C LEU A 260 10.64 13.71 -0.83
N LYS A 261 11.61 13.58 0.07
CA LYS A 261 13.03 13.55 -0.24
C LYS A 261 13.47 12.25 -0.91
N SER A 262 12.72 11.15 -0.74
CA SER A 262 13.03 9.85 -1.35
C SER A 262 12.56 9.78 -2.81
N ILE A 263 11.56 10.57 -3.22
CA ILE A 263 11.00 10.56 -4.60
C ILE A 263 12.08 10.63 -5.69
N PRO A 264 13.10 11.54 -5.64
CA PRO A 264 14.15 11.57 -6.65
C PRO A 264 15.02 10.30 -6.71
N TYR A 265 15.04 9.51 -5.64
CA TYR A 265 15.76 8.24 -5.53
C TYR A 265 14.89 7.02 -5.89
N SER A 266 13.61 7.22 -6.23
CA SER A 266 12.71 6.18 -6.74
C SER A 266 13.06 5.84 -8.20
N PHE A 267 14.27 5.32 -8.42
CA PHE A 267 14.84 5.07 -9.74
C PHE A 267 14.00 4.10 -10.57
N TYR A 268 13.49 3.02 -9.95
CA TYR A 268 12.68 2.04 -10.68
C TYR A 268 11.38 2.66 -11.23
N PRO A 269 10.52 3.30 -10.40
CA PRO A 269 9.32 3.94 -10.94
C PRO A 269 9.61 5.01 -12.01
N ILE A 270 10.61 5.87 -11.77
CA ILE A 270 11.00 6.92 -12.72
C ILE A 270 11.42 6.31 -14.06
N PHE A 271 12.33 5.33 -14.02
CA PHE A 271 12.83 4.69 -15.23
C PHE A 271 11.76 3.86 -15.92
N ALA A 272 10.85 3.20 -15.21
CA ALA A 272 9.74 2.46 -15.80
C ALA A 272 8.83 3.40 -16.61
N VAL A 273 8.38 4.51 -16.03
CA VAL A 273 7.51 5.49 -16.70
C VAL A 273 8.19 6.09 -17.94
N LEU A 274 9.48 6.46 -17.82
CA LEU A 274 10.26 7.00 -18.93
C LEU A 274 10.54 5.95 -20.02
N LEU A 275 10.81 4.71 -19.65
CA LEU A 275 11.07 3.61 -20.58
C LEU A 275 9.84 3.31 -21.41
N VAL A 276 8.66 3.24 -20.79
CA VAL A 276 7.40 3.02 -21.52
C VAL A 276 7.16 4.14 -22.52
N LEU A 277 7.37 5.40 -22.12
CA LEU A 277 7.26 6.53 -23.05
C LEU A 277 8.25 6.41 -24.22
N ALA A 278 9.49 6.03 -23.94
CA ALA A 278 10.51 5.82 -24.97
C ALA A 278 10.14 4.69 -25.94
N VAL A 279 9.59 3.57 -25.44
CA VAL A 279 9.08 2.45 -26.24
C VAL A 279 7.90 2.92 -27.10
N CYS A 280 6.91 3.59 -26.51
CA CYS A 280 5.74 4.12 -27.22
C CYS A 280 6.13 5.08 -28.35
N ARG A 281 7.06 6.01 -28.09
CA ARG A 281 7.48 7.02 -29.06
C ARG A 281 8.40 6.46 -30.14
N SER A 282 9.30 5.54 -29.80
CA SER A 282 10.24 4.96 -30.75
C SER A 282 9.63 3.85 -31.61
N GLY A 283 8.54 3.23 -31.15
CA GLY A 283 7.96 2.05 -31.78
C GLY A 283 8.89 0.83 -31.76
N ARG A 284 9.94 0.86 -30.93
CA ARG A 284 10.91 -0.23 -30.78
C ARG A 284 10.45 -1.18 -29.68
N ASP A 285 9.66 -2.16 -30.09
CA ASP A 285 9.20 -3.24 -29.23
C ASP A 285 10.28 -4.30 -29.04
N PHE A 286 10.26 -5.02 -27.91
CA PHE A 286 11.28 -6.01 -27.56
C PHE A 286 10.67 -7.35 -27.16
N GLY A 287 11.45 -8.42 -27.31
CA GLY A 287 11.10 -9.76 -26.83
C GLY A 287 9.75 -10.29 -27.33
N PRO A 288 8.93 -10.90 -26.46
CA PRO A 288 7.59 -11.38 -26.82
C PRO A 288 6.64 -10.28 -27.30
N MET A 289 6.78 -9.04 -26.77
CA MET A 289 5.93 -7.91 -27.15
C MET A 289 6.12 -7.53 -28.63
N LEU A 290 7.35 -7.60 -29.16
CA LEU A 290 7.61 -7.38 -30.58
C LEU A 290 6.83 -8.36 -31.47
N LYS A 291 6.77 -9.64 -31.08
CA LYS A 291 6.02 -10.66 -31.82
C LYS A 291 4.51 -10.35 -31.79
N ALA A 292 3.99 -9.94 -30.64
CA ALA A 292 2.60 -9.52 -30.49
C ALA A 292 2.26 -8.29 -31.34
N GLU A 293 3.15 -7.30 -31.40
CA GLU A 293 2.95 -6.10 -32.23
C GLU A 293 2.99 -6.40 -33.73
N LEU A 294 3.90 -7.27 -34.19
CA LEU A 294 3.92 -7.72 -35.59
C LEU A 294 2.62 -8.44 -35.96
N ARG A 295 2.11 -9.29 -35.05
CA ARG A 295 0.81 -9.97 -35.20
C ARG A 295 -0.34 -8.97 -35.28
N ALA A 296 -0.37 -7.97 -34.39
CA ALA A 296 -1.38 -6.92 -34.38
C ALA A 296 -1.38 -6.08 -35.67
N ARG A 297 -0.20 -5.74 -36.19
CA ARG A 297 -0.06 -5.03 -37.48
C ARG A 297 -0.62 -5.82 -38.66
N ASN A 298 -0.54 -7.16 -38.59
CA ASN A 298 -1.14 -8.09 -39.55
C ASN A 298 -2.66 -8.32 -39.35
N GLY A 299 -3.30 -7.59 -38.44
CA GLY A 299 -4.75 -7.58 -38.24
C GLY A 299 -5.27 -8.46 -37.09
N GLN A 300 -4.38 -9.16 -36.38
CA GLN A 300 -4.76 -9.98 -35.23
C GLN A 300 -4.31 -9.28 -33.95
N VAL A 301 -5.17 -8.49 -33.30
CA VAL A 301 -4.81 -7.77 -32.05
C VAL A 301 -4.90 -8.64 -30.79
N VAL A 302 -5.71 -9.70 -30.82
CA VAL A 302 -5.94 -10.62 -29.69
C VAL A 302 -4.93 -11.77 -29.67
N PRO A 303 -4.32 -12.10 -28.51
CA PRO A 303 -3.40 -13.24 -28.38
C PRO A 303 -4.01 -14.56 -28.89
N VAL A 304 -3.16 -15.46 -29.41
CA VAL A 304 -3.58 -16.75 -30.00
C VAL A 304 -3.86 -17.82 -28.94
N THR A 305 -3.44 -17.60 -27.69
CA THR A 305 -3.58 -18.58 -26.60
C THR A 305 -4.88 -18.43 -25.80
N THR A 306 -5.61 -19.53 -25.81
CA THR A 306 -6.78 -19.96 -25.03
C THR A 306 -6.55 -19.91 -23.53
N GLU A 307 -7.04 -18.85 -22.92
CA GLU A 307 -7.87 -18.85 -21.70
C GLU A 307 -8.36 -17.41 -21.65
N GLU A 308 -9.66 -17.19 -21.85
CA GLU A 308 -10.24 -15.92 -21.44
C GLU A 308 -10.04 -15.86 -19.93
N LEU A 309 -8.95 -15.21 -19.50
CA LEU A 309 -8.82 -14.78 -18.12
C LEU A 309 -10.12 -14.06 -17.83
N PRO A 310 -10.90 -14.50 -16.82
CA PRO A 310 -12.12 -13.79 -16.47
C PRO A 310 -11.73 -12.34 -16.33
N ALA A 311 -12.32 -11.46 -17.16
CA ALA A 311 -12.20 -10.04 -16.93
C ALA A 311 -12.55 -9.87 -15.45
N LEU A 312 -11.64 -9.31 -14.65
CA LEU A 312 -11.99 -8.82 -13.34
C LEU A 312 -13.25 -7.99 -13.56
N GLN A 313 -14.41 -8.54 -13.17
CA GLN A 313 -15.72 -8.00 -13.49
C GLN A 313 -15.80 -6.63 -12.83
N GLY A 314 -15.48 -5.61 -13.62
CA GLY A 314 -15.68 -4.21 -13.31
C GLY A 314 -17.09 -3.75 -13.66
N ASP A 315 -18.04 -4.69 -13.81
CA ASP A 315 -19.41 -4.43 -14.25
C ASP A 315 -20.13 -3.41 -13.35
N ASP A 316 -19.66 -3.22 -12.12
CA ASP A 316 -20.22 -2.25 -11.15
C ASP A 316 -19.71 -0.81 -11.31
N LEU A 317 -18.73 -0.53 -12.19
CA LEU A 317 -18.13 0.80 -12.35
C LEU A 317 -18.31 1.43 -13.73
N GLU A 318 -19.08 0.82 -14.63
CA GLU A 318 -19.38 1.47 -15.91
C GLU A 318 -20.09 2.81 -15.69
N PRO A 319 -20.01 3.79 -16.60
CA PRO A 319 -20.82 5.00 -16.51
C PRO A 319 -22.31 4.67 -16.63
N LYS A 320 -23.17 5.44 -15.96
CA LYS A 320 -24.61 5.33 -16.20
C LYS A 320 -24.91 5.67 -17.68
N PRO A 321 -25.77 4.91 -18.37
CA PRO A 321 -26.16 5.21 -19.74
C PRO A 321 -26.79 6.61 -19.86
N ASP A 322 -26.60 7.24 -21.02
CA ASP A 322 -27.25 8.51 -21.41
C ASP A 322 -27.00 9.73 -20.50
N ILE A 323 -25.87 9.76 -19.79
CA ILE A 323 -25.47 10.92 -18.98
C ILE A 323 -24.54 11.90 -19.73
N PRO A 324 -24.58 13.21 -19.41
CA PRO A 324 -23.63 14.17 -19.95
C PRO A 324 -22.22 13.90 -19.41
N MET A 325 -21.32 13.42 -20.27
CA MET A 325 -19.92 13.17 -19.92
C MET A 325 -19.13 14.49 -19.81
N ARG A 326 -18.86 14.93 -18.59
CA ARG A 326 -18.14 16.19 -18.32
C ARG A 326 -16.88 15.94 -17.50
N ALA A 327 -15.71 16.27 -18.06
CA ALA A 327 -14.41 16.07 -17.41
C ALA A 327 -14.30 16.81 -16.06
N ILE A 328 -15.00 17.94 -15.89
CA ILE A 328 -15.05 18.69 -14.63
C ILE A 328 -15.55 17.83 -13.46
N ASN A 329 -16.37 16.81 -13.72
CA ASN A 329 -16.92 15.92 -12.70
C ASN A 329 -15.88 14.94 -12.13
N ALA A 330 -14.72 14.79 -12.79
CA ALA A 330 -13.55 14.10 -12.26
C ALA A 330 -12.47 15.09 -11.79
N PHE A 331 -12.20 16.15 -12.56
CA PHE A 331 -11.15 17.12 -12.22
C PHE A 331 -11.43 17.90 -10.93
N LEU A 332 -12.67 18.33 -10.68
CA LEU A 332 -12.96 19.18 -9.53
C LEU A 332 -12.82 18.42 -8.19
N PRO A 333 -13.37 17.20 -8.00
CA PRO A 333 -13.12 16.42 -6.79
C PRO A 333 -11.63 16.14 -6.54
N LEU A 334 -10.88 15.82 -7.60
CA LEU A 334 -9.43 15.59 -7.50
C LEU A 334 -8.68 16.87 -7.12
N LEU A 335 -9.04 18.02 -7.70
CA LEU A 335 -8.45 19.31 -7.34
C LEU A 335 -8.74 19.65 -5.88
N VAL A 336 -9.98 19.46 -5.41
CA VAL A 336 -10.34 19.68 -4.01
C VAL A 336 -9.53 18.77 -3.10
N LEU A 337 -9.38 17.49 -3.46
CA LEU A 337 -8.55 16.56 -2.70
C LEU A 337 -7.08 17.03 -2.61
N ILE A 338 -6.48 17.48 -3.71
CA ILE A 338 -5.10 17.99 -3.70
C ILE A 338 -4.96 19.24 -2.84
N VAL A 339 -5.86 20.21 -3.02
CA VAL A 339 -5.83 21.48 -2.27
C VAL A 339 -6.11 21.23 -0.79
N ALA A 340 -7.04 20.35 -0.46
CA ALA A 340 -7.36 19.98 0.91
C ALA A 340 -6.24 19.21 1.59
N LEU A 341 -5.44 18.41 0.86
CA LEU A 341 -4.24 17.79 1.43
C LEU A 341 -3.22 18.86 1.78
N ILE A 342 -2.88 19.75 0.82
CA ILE A 342 -1.89 20.81 1.07
C ILE A 342 -2.37 21.71 2.22
N GLY A 343 -3.64 22.10 2.21
CA GLY A 343 -4.24 22.87 3.29
C GLY A 343 -4.26 22.12 4.62
N GLY A 344 -4.51 20.81 4.60
CA GLY A 344 -4.45 19.95 5.77
C GLY A 344 -3.05 19.86 6.36
N LEU A 345 -2.03 19.64 5.53
CA LEU A 345 -0.62 19.62 5.95
C LEU A 345 -0.22 20.97 6.55
N VAL A 346 -0.64 22.08 5.94
CA VAL A 346 -0.37 23.42 6.47
C VAL A 346 -1.12 23.68 7.78
N ALA A 347 -2.35 23.16 7.92
CA ALA A 347 -3.17 23.37 9.11
C ALA A 347 -2.76 22.49 10.30
N THR A 348 -2.13 21.33 10.06
CA THR A 348 -1.66 20.43 11.12
C THR A 348 -0.17 20.58 11.41
N GLY A 349 0.54 21.36 10.61
CA GLY A 349 1.97 21.63 10.77
C GLY A 349 2.27 22.93 11.50
N GLU A 350 3.45 22.98 12.12
CA GLU A 350 4.02 24.13 12.82
C GLU A 350 5.42 24.45 12.24
N GLY A 351 5.73 25.73 12.07
CA GLY A 351 7.04 26.18 11.58
C GLY A 351 7.01 27.58 10.97
N ASP A 352 8.20 28.15 10.76
CA ASP A 352 8.36 29.51 10.20
C ASP A 352 8.32 29.50 8.66
N ASP A 353 8.85 28.45 8.03
CA ASP A 353 8.85 28.25 6.58
C ASP A 353 7.99 27.05 6.16
N LEU A 354 7.53 27.05 4.90
CA LEU A 354 6.65 25.99 4.36
C LEU A 354 7.24 24.58 4.52
N ARG A 355 8.57 24.46 4.47
CA ARG A 355 9.27 23.20 4.66
C ARG A 355 9.11 22.66 6.07
N ASP A 356 9.19 23.54 7.08
CA ASP A 356 9.09 23.15 8.49
C ASP A 356 7.64 22.82 8.84
N ILE A 357 6.69 23.60 8.31
CA ILE A 357 5.25 23.33 8.43
C ILE A 357 4.91 21.95 7.86
N ILE A 358 5.29 21.65 6.62
CA ILE A 358 5.06 20.31 6.04
C ILE A 358 5.85 19.24 6.81
N GLY A 359 7.00 19.61 7.35
CA GLY A 359 7.91 18.74 8.09
C GLY A 359 7.46 18.31 9.47
N SER A 360 6.52 19.03 10.08
CA SER A 360 5.92 18.70 11.38
C SER A 360 4.45 18.28 11.27
N ALA A 361 3.88 18.35 10.07
CA ALA A 361 2.47 18.08 9.81
C ALA A 361 2.05 16.64 10.11
N ASP A 362 0.85 16.50 10.67
CA ASP A 362 0.15 15.22 10.74
C ASP A 362 -0.41 14.85 9.36
N ALA A 363 0.38 14.08 8.62
CA ALA A 363 0.05 13.66 7.26
C ALA A 363 -1.21 12.77 7.21
N TYR A 364 -1.43 11.92 8.22
CA TYR A 364 -2.59 11.04 8.27
C TYR A 364 -3.89 11.84 8.41
N LYS A 365 -3.94 12.83 9.32
CA LYS A 365 -5.09 13.74 9.44
C LYS A 365 -5.33 14.54 8.15
N ALA A 366 -4.27 15.07 7.54
CA ALA A 366 -4.39 15.83 6.30
C ALA A 366 -4.98 14.98 5.16
N MET A 367 -4.54 13.73 5.01
CA MET A 367 -5.08 12.78 4.02
C MET A 367 -6.54 12.40 4.31
N MET A 368 -6.93 12.24 5.57
CA MET A 368 -8.31 11.98 5.95
C MET A 368 -9.23 13.14 5.57
N TRP A 369 -8.84 14.39 5.86
CA TRP A 369 -9.63 15.56 5.47
C TRP A 369 -9.71 15.70 3.95
N ALA A 370 -8.60 15.50 3.25
CA ALA A 370 -8.51 15.60 1.80
C ALA A 370 -9.41 14.60 1.08
N SER A 371 -9.32 13.33 1.46
CA SER A 371 -10.12 12.25 0.87
C SER A 371 -11.61 12.43 1.15
N PHE A 372 -11.98 12.85 2.37
CA PHE A 372 -13.37 13.12 2.74
C PHE A 372 -13.96 14.29 1.95
N LEU A 373 -13.25 15.43 1.87
CA LEU A 373 -13.69 16.60 1.11
C LEU A 373 -13.76 16.31 -0.40
N GLY A 374 -12.83 15.53 -0.94
CA GLY A 374 -12.86 15.05 -2.32
C GLY A 374 -14.11 14.19 -2.59
N ALA A 375 -14.38 13.19 -1.75
CA ALA A 375 -15.55 12.32 -1.87
C ALA A 375 -16.87 13.10 -1.76
N ILE A 376 -16.99 14.03 -0.79
CA ILE A 376 -18.16 14.91 -0.68
C ILE A 376 -18.32 15.76 -1.92
N THR A 377 -17.24 16.35 -2.43
CA THR A 377 -17.29 17.17 -3.64
C THR A 377 -17.81 16.35 -4.82
N ALA A 378 -17.30 15.12 -5.01
CA ALA A 378 -17.79 14.21 -6.05
C ALA A 378 -19.29 13.92 -5.90
N ALA A 379 -19.76 13.65 -4.68
CA ALA A 379 -21.17 13.40 -4.42
C ALA A 379 -22.04 14.64 -4.70
N VAL A 380 -21.65 15.80 -4.16
CA VAL A 380 -22.40 17.06 -4.29
C VAL A 380 -22.54 17.47 -5.75
N ILE A 381 -21.46 17.47 -6.53
CA ILE A 381 -21.54 17.88 -7.94
C ILE A 381 -22.37 16.91 -8.77
N THR A 382 -22.29 15.61 -8.47
CA THR A 382 -23.02 14.56 -9.19
C THR A 382 -24.52 14.70 -8.96
N VAL A 383 -24.94 14.91 -7.71
CA VAL A 383 -26.35 15.08 -7.34
C VAL A 383 -26.88 16.44 -7.78
N ALA A 384 -26.10 17.52 -7.61
CA ALA A 384 -26.50 18.87 -7.99
C ALA A 384 -26.71 19.00 -9.51
N GLN A 385 -25.89 18.30 -10.31
CA GLN A 385 -26.06 18.23 -11.76
C GLN A 385 -27.16 17.25 -12.20
N LYS A 386 -27.80 16.53 -11.26
CA LYS A 386 -28.82 15.51 -11.51
C LYS A 386 -28.35 14.39 -12.42
N ILE A 387 -27.06 14.03 -12.34
CA ILE A 387 -26.50 12.92 -13.12
C ILE A 387 -26.88 11.59 -12.47
N LEU A 388 -26.61 11.47 -11.17
CA LEU A 388 -27.05 10.35 -10.34
C LEU A 388 -27.96 10.89 -9.23
N THR A 389 -28.90 10.06 -8.80
CA THR A 389 -29.66 10.28 -7.56
C THR A 389 -28.74 10.11 -6.35
N ALA A 390 -29.19 10.54 -5.16
CA ALA A 390 -28.44 10.32 -3.93
C ALA A 390 -28.18 8.82 -3.66
N HIS A 391 -29.17 7.96 -3.93
CA HIS A 391 -29.04 6.52 -3.78
C HIS A 391 -28.00 5.94 -4.75
N GLU A 392 -28.12 6.25 -6.05
CA GLU A 392 -27.15 5.82 -7.05
C GLU A 392 -25.72 6.34 -6.77
N THR A 393 -25.61 7.51 -6.13
CA THR A 393 -24.31 8.06 -5.73
C THR A 393 -23.69 7.25 -4.60
N VAL A 394 -24.49 6.83 -3.61
CA VAL A 394 -24.02 5.93 -2.54
C VAL A 394 -23.67 4.56 -3.09
N ASP A 395 -24.46 4.02 -4.03
CA ASP A 395 -24.15 2.75 -4.69
C ASP A 395 -22.84 2.82 -5.49
N ALA A 396 -22.63 3.92 -6.23
CA ALA A 396 -21.38 4.16 -6.95
C ALA A 396 -20.18 4.28 -6.00
N TRP A 397 -20.37 4.96 -4.87
CA TRP A 397 -19.35 5.05 -3.82
C TRP A 397 -19.03 3.68 -3.22
N PHE A 398 -20.04 2.87 -2.94
CA PHE A 398 -19.86 1.51 -2.42
C PHE A 398 -19.19 0.59 -3.46
N GLY A 399 -19.50 0.75 -4.75
CA GLY A 399 -18.82 0.05 -5.84
C GLY A 399 -17.32 0.37 -5.86
N GLY A 400 -16.96 1.65 -5.68
CA GLY A 400 -15.57 2.07 -5.53
C GLY A 400 -14.87 1.49 -4.30
N VAL A 401 -15.54 1.50 -3.14
CA VAL A 401 -15.06 0.87 -1.90
C VAL A 401 -14.84 -0.64 -2.09
N ARG A 402 -15.77 -1.33 -2.77
CA ARG A 402 -15.66 -2.77 -3.05
C ARG A 402 -14.43 -3.09 -3.88
N ALA A 403 -14.10 -2.26 -4.87
CA ALA A 403 -12.90 -2.44 -5.69
C ALA A 403 -11.61 -2.38 -4.86
N MET A 404 -11.59 -1.60 -3.78
CA MET A 404 -10.43 -1.47 -2.88
C MET A 404 -10.34 -2.58 -1.83
N MET A 405 -11.40 -3.38 -1.63
CA MET A 405 -11.43 -4.35 -0.52
C MET A 405 -10.31 -5.37 -0.56
N PHE A 406 -9.94 -5.85 -1.75
CA PHE A 406 -8.83 -6.78 -1.90
C PHE A 406 -7.50 -6.17 -1.44
N ALA A 407 -7.23 -4.92 -1.84
CA ALA A 407 -6.04 -4.18 -1.42
C ALA A 407 -6.01 -3.96 0.10
N MET A 408 -7.14 -3.62 0.72
CA MET A 408 -7.22 -3.43 2.17
C MET A 408 -6.94 -4.71 2.95
N ILE A 409 -7.43 -5.86 2.48
CA ILE A 409 -7.11 -7.16 3.09
C ILE A 409 -5.62 -7.45 2.99
N VAL A 410 -5.02 -7.20 1.82
CA VAL A 410 -3.57 -7.40 1.61
C VAL A 410 -2.75 -6.49 2.54
N LEU A 411 -3.11 -5.22 2.70
CA LEU A 411 -2.42 -4.28 3.60
C LEU A 411 -2.48 -4.75 5.06
N VAL A 412 -3.65 -5.12 5.56
CA VAL A 412 -3.82 -5.61 6.94
C VAL A 412 -2.99 -6.86 7.19
N LEU A 413 -2.92 -7.77 6.22
CA LEU A 413 -2.09 -8.98 6.32
C LEU A 413 -0.60 -8.70 6.15
N ALA A 414 -0.21 -7.64 5.45
CA ALA A 414 1.19 -7.26 5.27
C ALA A 414 1.78 -6.55 6.50
N TRP A 415 0.95 -5.81 7.24
CA TRP A 415 1.32 -5.18 8.52
C TRP A 415 1.38 -6.16 9.70
N ALA A 416 0.73 -7.32 9.57
CA ALA A 416 0.68 -8.36 10.59
C ALA A 416 1.95 -9.23 10.56
#